data_AF-A0A5N5URZ1-F1
#
_entry.id   AF-A0A5N5URZ1-F1
#
_cell.length_a   1.000
_cell.length_b   1.000
_cell.length_c   1.000
_cell.angle_alpha   90.00
_cell.angle_beta   90.00
_cell.angle_gamma   90.00
#
_symmetry.space_group_name_H-M   'P 1'
#
loop_
_entity.id
_entity.type
_entity.pdbx_description
1 polymer ?
#
loop_
_entity_poly.entity_id
_entity_poly.type
_entity_poly.pdbx_seq_one_letter_code
_entity_poly.pdbx_strand_id
1 'polypeptide(L)'
;MSSGTSHAGLDNELSLVDGQGRTLTIQQWDTFLNGVFPLDRNRLTREWFHSGRAKYIVAGEGAEDFEGTLELGYQIGFPWSLGVGINFSYTTPNILLDD
;
A
#
# COMPACT_ATOMS: atom_id res chain seq x y z
N MET A 1 -31.59 -10.01 9.53
CA MET A 1 -30.15 -9.74 9.33
C MET A 1 -29.85 -8.40 9.97
N SER A 2 -28.93 -8.35 10.93
CA SER A 2 -28.65 -7.17 11.75
C SER A 2 -27.97 -6.09 10.91
N SER A 3 -28.50 -4.87 10.95
CA SER A 3 -27.89 -3.67 10.34
C SER A 3 -26.70 -3.28 11.22
N GLY A 4 -25.49 -3.70 10.81
CA GLY A 4 -24.25 -3.31 11.48
C GLY A 4 -23.99 -1.83 11.23
N THR A 5 -24.00 -1.03 12.29
CA THR A 5 -23.58 0.37 12.24
C THR A 5 -22.08 0.42 11.97
N SER A 6 -21.68 0.74 10.73
CA SER A 6 -20.27 1.00 10.40
C SER A 6 -19.83 2.26 11.15
N HIS A 7 -19.06 2.08 12.22
CA HIS A 7 -18.47 3.20 12.93
C HIS A 7 -17.36 3.77 12.04
N ALA A 8 -17.50 5.04 11.64
CA ALA A 8 -16.40 5.74 11.02
C ALA A 8 -15.35 5.99 12.12
N GLY A 9 -14.25 5.24 12.08
CA GLY A 9 -13.26 5.17 13.16
C GLY A 9 -12.03 5.99 12.82
N LEU A 10 -11.50 6.72 13.81
CA LEU A 10 -10.13 7.23 13.74
C LEU A 10 -9.20 6.04 13.93
N ASP A 11 -8.39 5.74 12.91
CA ASP A 11 -7.44 4.63 12.99
C ASP A 11 -6.17 5.08 13.72
N ASN A 12 -5.60 6.21 13.30
CA ASN A 12 -4.33 6.71 13.80
C ASN A 12 -4.27 8.24 13.68
N GLU A 13 -3.52 8.89 14.57
CA GLU A 13 -3.17 10.30 14.46
C GLU A 13 -1.75 10.58 14.94
N LEU A 14 -1.14 11.64 14.41
CA LEU A 14 0.16 12.14 14.84
C LEU A 14 0.16 13.67 14.81
N SER A 15 0.70 14.28 15.87
CA SER A 15 0.92 15.72 15.96
C SER A 15 2.40 16.06 15.99
N LEU A 16 2.78 17.13 15.29
CA LEU A 16 4.12 17.67 15.23
C LEU A 16 4.07 19.20 15.34
N VAL A 17 5.00 19.79 16.07
CA VAL A 17 5.22 21.25 16.02
C VAL A 17 6.22 21.55 14.90
N ASP A 18 5.82 22.40 13.96
CA ASP A 18 6.67 22.78 12.82
C ASP A 18 7.69 23.88 13.17
N GLY A 19 8.54 24.25 12.21
CA GLY A 19 9.58 25.26 12.40
C GLY A 19 9.06 26.69 12.65
N GLN A 20 7.76 26.94 12.46
CA GLN A 20 7.11 28.21 12.71
C GLN A 20 6.30 28.19 14.02
N GLY A 21 6.37 27.09 14.78
CA GLY A 21 5.67 26.93 16.06
C GLY A 21 4.20 26.52 15.93
N ARG A 22 3.73 26.17 14.72
CA ARG A 22 2.37 25.67 14.51
C ARG A 22 2.30 24.19 14.89
N THR A 23 1.19 23.78 15.49
CA THR A 23 0.90 22.36 15.74
C THR A 23 0.13 21.79 14.57
N LEU A 24 0.75 20.85 13.86
CA LEU A 24 0.19 20.10 12.74
C LEU A 24 -0.24 18.73 13.22
N THR A 25 -1.53 18.40 13.08
CA THR A 25 -2.07 17.08 13.38
C THR A 25 -2.54 16.43 12.09
N ILE A 26 -2.07 15.21 11.81
CA ILE A 26 -2.50 14.39 10.66
C ILE A 26 -3.24 13.19 11.21
N GLN A 27 -4.37 12.86 10.59
CA GLN A 27 -5.25 11.78 11.00
C GLN A 27 -5.57 10.86 9.83
N GLN A 28 -5.64 9.58 10.11
CA GLN A 28 -6.08 8.53 9.20
C GLN A 28 -7.36 7.89 9.73
N TRP A 29 -8.37 7.77 8.87
CA TRP A 29 -9.70 7.30 9.21
C TRP A 29 -10.18 6.24 8.24
N ASP A 30 -11.01 5.32 8.72
CA ASP A 30 -11.75 4.35 7.92
C ASP A 30 -10.85 3.51 6.98
N THR A 31 -9.64 3.18 7.42
CA THR A 31 -8.62 2.54 6.58
C THR A 31 -8.93 1.07 6.38
N PHE A 32 -9.04 0.69 5.12
CA PHE A 32 -9.29 -0.68 4.72
C PHE A 32 -8.46 -1.04 3.50
N LEU A 33 -7.67 -2.12 3.64
CA LEU A 33 -6.94 -2.77 2.55
C LEU A 33 -7.64 -4.09 2.22
N ASN A 34 -8.40 -4.10 1.14
CA ASN A 34 -9.17 -5.26 0.71
C ASN A 34 -8.37 -6.12 -0.25
N GLY A 35 -7.83 -7.24 0.22
CA GLY A 35 -7.13 -8.22 -0.61
C GLY A 35 -8.10 -8.96 -1.54
N VAL A 36 -7.75 -9.07 -2.82
CA VAL A 36 -8.54 -9.78 -3.83
C VAL A 36 -7.71 -10.87 -4.50
N PHE A 37 -8.39 -11.82 -5.16
CA PHE A 37 -7.69 -12.77 -6.02
C PHE A 37 -7.04 -12.03 -7.19
N PRO A 38 -5.72 -12.21 -7.43
CA PRO A 38 -5.03 -11.53 -8.50
C PRO A 38 -5.67 -11.79 -9.86
N LEU A 39 -5.90 -10.73 -10.63
CA LEU A 39 -6.48 -10.83 -11.96
C LEU A 39 -5.64 -11.68 -12.92
N ASP A 40 -4.32 -11.69 -12.75
CA ASP A 40 -3.37 -12.46 -13.55
C ASP A 40 -3.31 -13.97 -13.19
N ARG A 41 -4.04 -14.39 -12.14
CA ARG A 41 -4.04 -15.76 -11.59
C ARG A 41 -2.66 -16.28 -11.20
N ASN A 42 -1.68 -15.39 -11.01
CA ASN A 42 -0.35 -15.76 -10.59
C ASN A 42 -0.32 -15.91 -9.07
N ARG A 43 0.17 -17.04 -8.58
CA ARG A 43 0.31 -17.30 -7.13
C ARG A 43 1.32 -16.38 -6.44
N LEU A 44 2.20 -15.73 -7.21
CA LEU A 44 3.20 -14.79 -6.71
C LEU A 44 2.69 -13.35 -6.67
N THR A 45 1.61 -13.05 -7.37
CA THR A 45 1.00 -11.72 -7.37
C THR A 45 0.09 -11.56 -6.14
N ARG A 46 0.03 -10.35 -5.62
CA ARG A 46 -0.93 -9.92 -4.59
C ARG A 46 -1.59 -8.65 -5.10
N GLU A 47 -2.91 -8.55 -4.96
CA GLU A 47 -3.70 -7.44 -5.45
C GLU A 47 -4.70 -7.01 -4.37
N TRP A 48 -4.92 -5.70 -4.23
CA TRP A 48 -5.83 -5.15 -3.23
C TRP A 48 -6.36 -3.78 -3.63
N PHE A 49 -7.49 -3.40 -3.04
CA PHE A 49 -8.05 -2.04 -3.11
C PHE A 49 -7.85 -1.32 -1.79
N HIS A 50 -7.37 -0.07 -1.84
CA HIS A 50 -7.21 0.79 -0.67
C HIS A 50 -8.39 1.76 -0.56
N SER A 51 -9.00 1.82 0.62
CA SER A 51 -10.01 2.80 0.99
C SER A 51 -9.64 3.41 2.34
N GLY A 52 -9.88 4.70 2.50
CA GLY A 52 -9.55 5.43 3.73
C GLY A 52 -9.72 6.93 3.51
N ARG A 53 -9.59 7.69 4.60
CA ARG A 53 -9.67 9.15 4.59
C ARG A 53 -8.50 9.74 5.37
N ALA A 54 -7.83 10.72 4.77
CA ALA A 54 -6.85 11.53 5.47
C ALA A 54 -7.49 12.86 5.87
N LYS A 55 -7.20 13.33 7.09
CA LYS A 55 -7.58 14.66 7.57
C LYS A 55 -6.36 15.32 8.19
N TYR A 56 -6.33 16.65 8.17
CA TYR A 56 -5.31 17.42 8.86
C TYR A 56 -5.94 18.56 9.65
N ILE A 57 -5.26 19.00 10.71
CA ILE A 57 -5.61 20.15 11.54
C ILE A 57 -4.33 20.95 11.75
N VAL A 58 -4.41 22.27 11.57
CA VAL A 58 -3.32 23.21 11.86
C VAL A 58 -3.79 24.17 12.93
N ALA A 59 -3.01 24.30 14.00
CA ALA A 59 -3.28 25.23 15.10
C ALA A 59 -2.05 26.11 15.39
N GLY A 60 -2.29 27.35 15.81
CA GLY A 60 -1.24 28.34 16.09
C GLY A 60 -1.36 29.58 15.21
N GLU A 61 -0.38 30.47 15.32
CA GLU A 61 -0.32 31.70 14.53
C GLU A 61 -0.12 31.39 13.04
N GLY A 62 -0.87 32.07 12.16
CA GLY A 62 -0.80 31.85 10.71
C GLY A 62 -1.33 30.48 10.25
N ALA A 63 -2.16 29.80 11.06
CA ALA A 63 -2.77 28.53 10.69
C ALA A 63 -3.73 28.65 9.50
N GLU A 64 -4.40 29.79 9.37
CA GLU A 64 -5.33 30.10 8.27
C GLU A 64 -4.64 30.31 6.92
N ASP A 65 -3.37 30.72 6.93
CA ASP A 65 -2.54 30.89 5.75
C ASP A 65 -1.70 29.64 5.45
N PHE A 66 -2.04 28.49 6.05
CA PHE A 66 -1.31 27.25 5.82
C PHE A 66 -1.54 26.71 4.40
N GLU A 67 -0.45 26.58 3.65
CA GLU A 67 -0.41 25.85 2.38
C GLU A 67 0.48 24.61 2.52
N GLY A 68 0.02 23.47 2.01
CA GLY A 68 0.74 22.20 2.09
C GLY A 68 0.13 21.11 1.22
N THR A 69 0.65 19.90 1.35
CA THR A 69 0.19 18.72 0.60
C THR A 69 -0.26 17.64 1.58
N LEU A 70 -1.44 17.07 1.32
CA LEU A 70 -1.96 15.93 2.07
C LEU A 70 -1.86 14.68 1.20
N GLU A 71 -1.12 13.68 1.68
CA GLU A 71 -0.96 12.39 1.01
C GLU A 71 -1.46 11.26 1.90
N LEU A 72 -2.02 10.22 1.28
CA LEU A 72 -2.46 9.00 1.95
C LEU A 72 -1.95 7.79 1.15
N GLY A 73 -1.30 6.86 1.82
CA GLY A 73 -0.72 5.69 1.18
C GLY A 73 -0.20 4.68 2.19
N TYR A 74 0.48 3.66 1.68
CA TYR A 74 1.08 2.59 2.47
C TYR A 74 2.41 2.18 1.86
N GLN A 75 3.32 1.64 2.68
CA GLN A 75 4.55 1.03 2.21
C GLN A 75 4.32 -0.46 1.93
N ILE A 76 4.98 -0.99 0.91
CA ILE A 76 4.94 -2.41 0.56
C ILE A 76 6.32 -3.02 0.83
N GLY A 77 6.36 -4.14 1.56
CA GLY A 77 7.59 -4.88 1.82
C GLY A 77 7.36 -6.39 1.75
N PHE A 78 8.25 -7.10 1.07
CA PHE A 78 8.31 -8.56 1.06
C PHE A 78 9.78 -9.03 1.07
N PRO A 79 10.11 -10.10 1.80
CA PRO A 79 11.51 -10.47 2.08
C PRO A 79 12.24 -11.11 0.89
N TRP A 80 11.53 -11.62 -0.12
CA TRP A 80 12.12 -12.43 -1.20
C TRP A 80 11.47 -12.15 -2.55
N SER A 81 12.29 -12.08 -3.60
CA SER A 81 11.83 -12.13 -4.99
C SER A 81 11.86 -13.57 -5.48
N LEU A 82 10.71 -14.10 -5.92
CA LEU A 82 10.61 -15.43 -6.50
C LEU A 82 10.29 -15.32 -7.99
N GLY A 83 11.12 -15.92 -8.84
CA GLY A 83 10.87 -16.11 -10.26
C GLY A 83 10.84 -17.60 -10.58
N VAL A 84 9.89 -18.02 -11.42
CA VAL A 84 9.77 -19.42 -11.85
C VAL A 84 10.13 -19.50 -13.34
N GLY A 85 11.15 -20.31 -13.66
CA GLY A 85 11.47 -20.70 -15.03
C GLY A 85 11.33 -22.22 -15.16
N ILE A 86 10.49 -22.67 -16.10
CA ILE A 86 10.36 -24.09 -16.44
C ILE A 86 10.96 -24.27 -17.83
N ASN A 87 11.97 -25.13 -17.95
CA ASN A 87 12.56 -25.50 -19.24
C ASN A 87 12.15 -26.94 -19.57
N PHE A 88 11.60 -27.13 -20.76
CA PHE A 88 11.41 -28.45 -21.34
C PHE A 88 12.44 -28.64 -22.46
N SER A 89 13.29 -29.65 -22.31
CA SER A 89 14.22 -30.07 -23.35
C SER A 89 13.88 -31.48 -23.81
N TYR A 90 13.90 -31.67 -25.12
CA TYR A 90 13.77 -32.96 -25.76
C TYR A 90 14.81 -33.03 -26.87
N THR A 91 15.69 -34.03 -26.80
CA THR A 91 16.73 -34.28 -27.81
C THR A 91 16.55 -35.70 -28.32
N THR A 92 16.23 -35.85 -29.60
CA THR A 92 16.33 -37.14 -30.28
C THR A 92 17.79 -37.57 -30.33
N PRO A 93 18.11 -38.88 -30.20
CA PRO A 93 19.50 -39.35 -30.27
C PRO A 93 20.21 -38.84 -31.53
N ASN A 94 21.42 -38.30 -31.37
CA ASN A 94 22.26 -37.86 -32.48
C ASN A 94 23.67 -38.43 -32.29
N ILE A 95 24.36 -38.73 -33.40
CA ILE A 95 25.69 -39.33 -33.39
C ILE A 95 26.66 -38.31 -33.99
N LEU A 96 27.72 -37.97 -33.27
CA LEU A 96 28.85 -37.17 -33.78
C LEU A 96 30.03 -38.12 -33.98
N LEU A 97 30.58 -38.17 -35.20
CA LEU A 97 31.81 -38.90 -35.49
C LEU A 97 32.99 -37.95 -35.27
N ASP A 98 34.00 -38.41 -34.53
CA ASP A 98 35.25 -37.69 -34.29
C ASP A 98 36.26 -38.13 -35.38
N ASP A 99 36.99 -37.18 -35.97
CA ASP A 99 37.99 -37.43 -37.03
C ASP A 99 39.30 -38.03 -36.48
#